data_AF-A0A2I0PQ56-F1
#
_entry.id   AF-A0A2I0PQ56-F1
#
_cell.length_a   1.000
_cell.length_b   1.000
_cell.length_c   1.000
_cell.angle_alpha   90.00
_cell.angle_beta   90.00
_cell.angle_gamma   90.00
#
_symmetry.space_group_name_H-M   'P 1'
#
loop_
_entity.id
_entity.type
_entity.pdbx_description
1 polymer ?
#
loop_
_entity_poly.entity_id
_entity_poly.type
_entity_poly.pdbx_seq_one_letter_code
_entity_poly.pdbx_strand_id
1 'polypeptide(L)' 'MSASLFDILMAVGLGALFGTGIGLFIGFVAGQQKREWSAMTRKEKSINIGLVLFFSAACIAGLAWYMFA' A
#
# COMPACT_ATOMS: atom_id res chain seq x y z
N MET A 1 4.64 -28.80 8.74
CA MET A 1 3.71 -28.32 7.71
C MET A 1 4.56 -27.77 6.58
N SER A 2 4.86 -28.58 5.56
CA SER A 2 5.75 -28.21 4.45
C SER A 2 4.97 -27.36 3.46
N ALA A 3 5.29 -26.07 3.35
CA ALA A 3 4.74 -25.21 2.30
C ALA A 3 5.12 -25.80 0.94
N SER A 4 4.13 -26.05 0.09
CA SER A 4 4.42 -26.57 -1.23
C SER A 4 5.11 -25.49 -2.07
N LEU A 5 5.94 -25.89 -3.03
CA LEU A 5 6.59 -24.96 -3.96
C LEU A 5 5.56 -24.06 -4.66
N PHE A 6 4.35 -24.57 -4.87
CA PHE A 6 3.21 -23.83 -5.40
C PHE A 6 2.72 -22.73 -4.46
N ASP A 7 2.63 -22.99 -3.15
CA ASP A 7 2.22 -21.98 -2.15
C ASP A 7 3.22 -20.82 -2.09
N ILE A 8 4.52 -21.13 -2.16
CA ILE A 8 5.59 -20.12 -2.17
C ILE A 8 5.50 -19.28 -3.46
N LEU A 9 5.32 -19.92 -4.61
CA LEU A 9 5.20 -19.24 -5.89
C LEU A 9 3.94 -18.35 -5.95
N MET A 10 2.82 -18.82 -5.40
CA MET A 10 1.60 -18.03 -5.26
C MET A 10 1.81 -16.81 -4.35
N ALA A 11 2.44 -17.01 -3.19
CA ALA A 11 2.70 -15.93 -2.24
C ALA A 11 3.60 -14.84 -2.85
N VAL A 12 4.65 -15.24 -3.57
CA VAL A 12 5.54 -14.32 -4.28
C VAL A 12 4.82 -13.62 -5.43
N GLY A 13 4.02 -14.34 -6.22
CA GLY A 13 3.26 -13.77 -7.33
C GLY A 13 2.20 -12.76 -6.87
N LEU A 14 1.44 -13.11 -5.83
CA LEU A 14 0.47 -12.20 -5.20
C LEU A 14 1.17 -10.99 -4.58
N GLY A 15 2.27 -11.20 -3.86
CA GLY A 15 3.07 -10.12 -3.26
C GLY A 15 3.63 -9.16 -4.31
N ALA A 16 4.14 -9.68 -5.43
CA ALA A 16 4.65 -8.87 -6.53
C ALA A 16 3.52 -8.07 -7.23
N LEU A 17 2.36 -8.68 -7.47
CA LEU A 17 1.20 -7.99 -8.06
C LEU A 17 0.66 -6.90 -7.14
N PHE A 18 0.46 -7.21 -5.85
CA PHE A 18 0.02 -6.23 -4.86
C PHE A 18 1.04 -5.11 -4.66
N GLY A 19 2.32 -5.45 -4.54
CA GLY A 19 3.41 -4.48 -4.37
C GLY A 19 3.53 -3.55 -5.57
N THR A 20 3.42 -4.08 -6.79
CA THR A 20 3.44 -3.29 -8.03
C THR A 20 2.21 -2.41 -8.15
N GLY A 21 1.02 -2.94 -7.83
CA GLY A 21 -0.22 -2.18 -7.84
C GLY A 21 -0.22 -1.03 -6.85
N ILE A 22 0.24 -1.28 -5.62
CA ILE A 22 0.38 -0.26 -4.57
C ILE A 22 1.47 0.76 -4.97
N GLY A 23 2.61 0.32 -5.48
CA GLY A 23 3.70 1.20 -5.92
C GLY A 23 3.29 2.13 -7.07
N LEU A 24 2.58 1.61 -8.07
CA LEU A 24 2.01 2.41 -9.16
C LEU A 24 0.95 3.39 -8.64
N PHE A 25 0.10 2.96 -7.72
CA PHE A 25 -0.94 3.81 -7.14
C PHE A 25 -0.32 4.97 -6.33
N ILE A 26 0.71 4.70 -5.53
CA ILE A 26 1.45 5.73 -4.79
C ILE A 26 2.17 6.67 -5.76
N GLY A 27 2.88 6.15 -6.76
CA GLY A 27 3.58 6.97 -7.76
C GLY A 27 2.62 7.85 -8.57
N PHE A 28 1.45 7.33 -8.93
CA PHE A 28 0.40 8.10 -9.59
C PHE A 28 -0.15 9.21 -8.68
N VAL A 29 -0.43 8.92 -7.40
CA VAL A 29 -0.91 9.94 -6.46
C VAL A 29 0.17 10.96 -6.11
N ALA A 30 1.44 10.55 -5.98
CA ALA A 30 2.56 11.46 -5.77
C ALA A 30 2.73 12.43 -6.94
N GLY A 31 2.54 11.96 -8.18
CA GLY A 31 2.54 12.82 -9.37
C GLY A 31 1.33 13.76 -9.48
N GLN A 32 0.20 13.40 -8.84
CA GLN A 32 -1.03 14.21 -8.81
C GLN A 32 -1.11 15.12 -7.56
N GLN A 33 -0.19 15.00 -6.62
CA GLN A 33 -0.21 15.78 -5.38
C GLN A 33 0.19 17.23 -5.67
N LYS A 34 -0.80 18.07 -5.97
CA LYS A 34 -0.60 19.53 -5.98
C LYS A 34 -0.06 19.96 -4.61
N ARG A 35 1.02 20.75 -4.62
CA ARG A 35 1.82 21.12 -3.45
C ARG A 35 1.03 21.86 -2.35
N GLU A 36 -0.16 22.36 -2.65
CA GLU A 36 -1.04 23.03 -1.69
C GLU A 36 -2.36 22.28 -1.48
N TRP A 37 -2.64 21.94 -0.22
CA TRP A 37 -3.90 21.31 0.23
C TRP A 37 -5.14 22.16 -0.07
N SER A 38 -5.00 23.48 -0.20
CA SER A 38 -6.08 24.40 -0.57
C SER A 38 -6.50 24.23 -2.04
N ALA A 39 -5.58 23.82 -2.91
CA ALA A 39 -5.78 23.67 -4.35
C ALA A 39 -6.30 22.27 -4.75
N MET A 40 -6.41 21.34 -3.80
CA MET A 40 -6.93 19.99 -4.03
C MET A 40 -8.46 19.97 -4.03
N THR A 41 -9.03 19.28 -5.03
CA THR A 41 -10.46 18.96 -5.09
C THR A 41 -10.87 17.96 -3.99
N ARG A 42 -12.17 17.91 -3.67
CA ARG A 42 -12.70 16.98 -2.64
C ARG A 42 -12.38 15.52 -2.93
N LYS A 43 -12.31 15.12 -4.20
CA LYS A 43 -11.96 13.74 -4.60
C LYS A 43 -10.49 13.43 -4.29
N GLU A 44 -9.58 14.34 -4.63
CA GLU A 44 -8.15 14.20 -4.33
C GLU A 44 -7.87 14.15 -2.82
N LYS A 45 -8.57 14.98 -2.03
CA LYS A 45 -8.48 14.93 -0.56
C LYS A 45 -8.91 13.58 0.01
N SER A 46 -10.01 13.02 -0.49
CA SER A 46 -10.50 11.71 -0.04
C SER A 46 -9.51 10.59 -0.37
N ILE A 47 -8.95 10.61 -1.58
CA ILE A 47 -7.91 9.65 -2.00
C ILE A 47 -6.66 9.79 -1.14
N ASN A 48 -6.21 11.01 -0.86
CA ASN A 48 -5.01 11.25 -0.07
C ASN A 48 -5.20 10.80 1.40
N ILE A 49 -6.37 11.07 1.99
CA ILE A 49 -6.74 10.56 3.32
C ILE A 49 -6.79 9.03 3.32
N GLY A 50 -7.39 8.42 2.29
CA GLY A 50 -7.42 6.97 2.13
C GLY A 50 -6.02 6.35 2.03
N LEU A 51 -5.10 6.99 1.30
CA LEU A 51 -3.70 6.56 1.21
C LEU A 51 -2.99 6.61 2.54
N VAL A 52 -3.15 7.71 3.30
CA VAL A 52 -2.52 7.86 4.62
C VAL A 52 -3.04 6.80 5.60
N LEU A 53 -4.34 6.52 5.59
CA LEU A 53 -4.94 5.47 6.42
C LEU A 53 -4.45 4.08 6.02
N PHE A 54 -4.38 3.79 4.73
CA PHE A 54 -3.88 2.52 4.23
C PHE A 54 -2.40 2.30 4.61
N PHE A 55 -1.55 3.31 4.42
CA PHE A 55 -0.14 3.22 4.75
C PHE A 55 0.09 3.12 6.27
N SER A 56 -0.70 3.84 7.06
CA SER A 56 -0.67 3.72 8.53
C SER A 56 -1.07 2.32 8.98
N ALA A 57 -2.14 1.75 8.41
CA ALA A 57 -2.56 0.40 8.71
C ALA A 57 -1.51 -0.65 8.30
N ALA A 58 -0.87 -0.48 7.13
CA ALA A 58 0.20 -1.36 6.67
C ALA A 58 1.44 -1.28 7.58
N CYS A 59 1.85 -0.08 8.02
CA CYS A 59 2.93 0.10 8.98
C CYS A 59 2.59 -0.54 10.34
N ILE A 60 1.37 -0.35 10.85
CA ILE A 60 0.93 -0.97 12.10
C ILE A 60 0.93 -2.49 11.98
N ALA A 61 0.41 -3.04 10.88
CA ALA A 61 0.42 -4.48 10.63
C ALA A 61 1.84 -5.04 10.53
N GLY A 62 2.75 -4.33 9.85
CA GLY A 62 4.16 -4.71 9.77
C GLY A 62 4.89 -4.65 11.12
N LEU A 63 4.65 -3.60 11.92
CA LEU A 63 5.21 -3.46 13.27
C LEU A 63 4.64 -4.50 14.23
N ALA A 64 3.32 -4.71 14.21
CA ALA A 64 2.67 -5.76 14.99
C ALA A 64 3.24 -7.11 14.60
N TRP A 65 3.43 -7.37 13.30
CA TRP A 65 4.05 -8.61 12.90
C TRP A 65 5.48 -8.72 13.41
N TYR A 66 6.31 -7.69 13.33
CA TYR A 66 7.66 -7.71 13.90
C TYR A 66 7.69 -7.89 15.43
N MET A 67 6.69 -7.39 16.15
CA MET A 67 6.62 -7.52 17.62
C MET A 67 6.05 -8.87 18.09
N PHE A 68 5.22 -9.52 17.27
CA PHE A 68 4.54 -10.78 17.60
C PHE A 68 5.03 -11.98 16.77
N ALA A 69 5.98 -11.79 15.85
CA ALA A 69 6.76 -12.82 15.16
C ALA A 69 8.01 -13.19 15.96
#